data_AF-A0A7X9GDK9-F1
#
_entry.id   AF-A0A7X9GDK9-F1
#
_cell.length_a   1.000
_cell.length_b   1.000
_cell.length_c   1.000
_cell.angle_alpha   90.00
_cell.angle_beta   90.00
_cell.angle_gamma   90.00
#
_symmetry.space_group_name_H-M   'P 1'
#
loop_
_entity.id
_entity.type
_entity.pdbx_description
1 polymer ?
#
loop_
_entity_poly.entity_id
_entity_poly.type
_entity_poly.pdbx_seq_one_letter_code
_entity_poly.pdbx_strand_id
1 'polypeptide(L)'
;PSMWVPVGERDRVEAAGYTVVDCSTVLVTHLTEVIKRNAHELLGRQEVKELLDMVREKNPVVIDELVPDLLSMGEVQKVLQNLLRERVSIRDLAGILEALADGARTSKDIDYLTEYTRQTIGRAICHQYAGADNKIPVITLHPKLELLLAESIQQTQLGSFPVLEPQVARQVLSKLKETVENLTMKGISPVVLCSPQVRLPFRRFIEKYLPNLGVLSLNEIAQNIDVEVVGTVSN
;
A
#
# COMPACT_ATOMS: atom_id res chain seq x y z
N PRO A 1 8.39 -6.10 21.63
CA PRO A 1 7.84 -5.99 23.01
C PRO A 1 8.33 -4.69 23.67
N SER A 2 7.46 -3.99 24.40
CA SER A 2 7.79 -2.74 25.12
C SER A 2 7.37 -2.86 26.58
N MET A 3 8.04 -2.15 27.48
CA MET A 3 7.71 -2.13 28.92
C MET A 3 7.60 -0.69 29.43
N TRP A 4 6.64 -0.44 30.32
CA TRP A 4 6.50 0.83 31.02
C TRP A 4 7.51 0.90 32.17
N VAL A 5 8.22 2.02 32.28
CA VAL A 5 9.21 2.27 33.33
C VAL A 5 8.93 3.59 34.04
N PRO A 6 9.26 3.73 35.34
CA PRO A 6 9.18 5.02 36.04
C PRO A 6 10.11 6.07 35.42
N VAL A 7 9.71 7.34 35.46
CA VAL A 7 10.48 8.46 34.87
C VAL A 7 11.90 8.54 35.43
N GLY A 8 12.08 8.26 36.73
CA GLY A 8 13.41 8.28 37.38
C GLY A 8 14.37 7.19 36.91
N GLU A 9 13.90 6.18 36.18
CA GLU A 9 14.76 5.13 35.62
C GLU A 9 15.20 5.41 34.17
N ARG A 10 14.76 6.53 33.58
CA ARG A 10 15.03 6.87 32.18
C ARG A 10 16.51 6.79 31.83
N ASP A 11 17.37 7.51 32.55
CA ASP A 11 18.81 7.58 32.25
C ASP A 11 19.47 6.20 32.32
N ARG A 12 19.04 5.35 33.28
CA ARG A 12 19.52 3.98 33.43
C ARG A 12 19.13 3.11 32.24
N VAL A 13 17.90 3.25 31.75
CA VAL A 13 17.35 2.47 30.62
C VAL A 13 17.98 2.93 29.30
N GLU A 14 18.13 4.23 29.09
CA GLU A 14 18.81 4.80 27.91
C GLU A 14 20.30 4.40 27.88
N ALA A 15 20.99 4.44 29.03
CA ALA A 15 22.39 3.98 29.15
C ALA A 15 22.58 2.48 28.85
N ALA A 16 21.53 1.67 29.03
CA ALA A 16 21.52 0.26 28.66
C ALA A 16 21.23 0.02 27.17
N GLY A 17 21.09 1.07 26.36
CA GLY A 17 20.91 1.00 24.90
C GLY A 17 19.45 0.87 24.45
N TYR A 18 18.48 1.04 25.35
CA TYR A 18 17.06 1.03 25.00
C TYR A 18 16.56 2.42 24.62
N THR A 19 15.65 2.48 23.65
CA THR A 19 14.93 3.72 23.31
C THR A 19 13.82 3.98 24.32
N VAL A 20 13.89 5.09 25.07
CA VAL A 20 12.81 5.55 25.95
C VAL A 20 11.95 6.57 25.20
N VAL A 21 10.65 6.32 25.18
CA VAL A 21 9.65 7.18 24.52
C VAL A 21 8.68 7.67 25.58
N ASP A 22 8.39 8.97 25.58
CA ASP A 22 7.44 9.54 26.53
C ASP A 22 5.98 9.17 26.18
N CYS A 23 5.09 9.27 27.17
CA CYS A 23 3.69 8.92 27.01
C CYS A 23 2.98 9.71 25.89
N SER A 24 3.34 10.99 25.70
CA SER A 24 2.70 11.83 24.69
C SER A 24 3.10 11.41 23.28
N THR A 25 4.38 11.06 23.07
CA THR A 25 4.87 10.51 21.80
C THR A 25 4.23 9.16 21.48
N VAL A 26 4.01 8.30 22.49
CA VAL A 26 3.26 7.04 22.30
C VAL A 26 1.83 7.32 21.81
N LEU A 27 1.12 8.26 22.46
CA LEU A 27 -0.24 8.64 22.07
C LEU A 27 -0.30 9.24 20.65
N VAL A 28 0.61 10.16 20.32
CA VAL A 28 0.68 10.80 19.00
C VAL A 28 0.99 9.77 17.91
N THR A 29 1.93 8.86 18.16
CA THR A 29 2.28 7.79 17.20
C THR A 29 1.10 6.86 16.97
N HIS A 30 0.40 6.47 18.04
CA HIS A 30 -0.79 5.63 17.93
C HIS A 30 -1.92 6.34 17.18
N LEU A 31 -2.21 7.60 17.49
CA LEU A 31 -3.21 8.39 16.77
C LEU A 31 -2.86 8.54 15.29
N THR A 32 -1.59 8.82 14.98
CA THR A 32 -1.10 8.91 13.59
C THR A 32 -1.36 7.61 12.83
N GLU A 33 -1.09 6.46 13.45
CA GLU A 33 -1.33 5.15 12.83
C GLU A 33 -2.83 4.87 12.63
N VAL A 34 -3.67 5.24 13.59
CA VAL A 34 -5.14 5.16 13.46
C VAL A 34 -5.63 6.02 12.30
N ILE A 35 -5.13 7.24 12.16
CA ILE A 35 -5.49 8.14 11.04
C ILE A 35 -5.03 7.53 9.71
N LYS A 36 -3.76 7.09 9.60
CA LYS A 36 -3.24 6.50 8.37
C LYS A 36 -4.05 5.28 7.92
N ARG A 37 -4.40 4.40 8.87
CA ARG A 37 -5.20 3.19 8.59
C ARG A 37 -6.59 3.53 8.02
N ASN A 38 -7.20 4.61 8.49
CA ASN A 38 -8.56 5.00 8.11
C ASN A 38 -8.60 6.21 7.16
N ALA A 39 -7.45 6.65 6.63
CA ALA A 39 -7.34 7.87 5.82
C ALA A 39 -8.25 7.84 4.58
N HIS A 40 -8.42 6.65 3.99
CA HIS A 40 -9.31 6.45 2.85
C HIS A 40 -10.81 6.65 3.18
N GLU A 41 -11.21 6.49 4.44
CA GLU A 41 -12.58 6.77 4.91
C GLU A 41 -12.79 8.25 5.21
N LEU A 42 -11.72 8.93 5.63
CA LEU A 42 -11.72 10.38 5.90
C LEU A 42 -11.71 11.23 4.62
N LEU A 43 -11.33 10.63 3.48
CA LEU A 43 -11.29 11.34 2.19
C LEU A 43 -12.68 11.39 1.54
N GLY A 44 -13.45 12.41 1.90
CA GLY A 44 -14.76 12.72 1.32
C GLY A 44 -14.67 13.54 0.03
N ARG A 45 -15.84 13.96 -0.47
CA ARG A 45 -15.94 14.78 -1.70
C ARG A 45 -15.38 16.19 -1.49
N GLN A 46 -15.62 16.77 -0.31
CA GLN A 46 -15.20 18.11 0.01
C GLN A 46 -13.67 18.19 0.12
N GLU A 47 -13.06 17.20 0.79
CA GLU A 47 -11.60 17.11 0.92
C GLU A 47 -10.94 16.94 -0.44
N VAL A 48 -11.52 16.12 -1.34
CA VAL A 48 -11.00 15.99 -2.72
C VAL A 48 -11.13 17.30 -3.48
N LYS A 49 -12.25 18.03 -3.35
CA LYS A 49 -12.40 19.34 -3.98
C LYS A 49 -11.30 20.31 -3.51
N GLU A 50 -11.05 20.39 -2.20
CA GLU A 50 -10.02 21.26 -1.63
C GLU A 50 -8.61 20.89 -2.12
N LEU A 51 -8.32 19.59 -2.23
CA LEU A 51 -7.08 19.09 -2.79
C LEU A 51 -6.91 19.46 -4.28
N LEU A 52 -7.98 19.31 -5.08
CA LEU A 52 -7.95 19.69 -6.50
C LEU A 52 -7.80 21.20 -6.69
N ASP A 53 -8.48 22.00 -5.87
CA ASP A 53 -8.37 23.47 -5.90
C ASP A 53 -6.93 23.91 -5.55
N MET A 54 -6.29 23.27 -4.57
CA MET A 54 -4.90 23.55 -4.21
C MET A 54 -3.93 23.21 -5.36
N VAL A 55 -4.16 22.12 -6.08
CA VAL A 55 -3.34 21.79 -7.27
C VAL A 55 -3.62 22.79 -8.38
N ARG A 56 -4.88 23.18 -8.59
CA ARG A 56 -5.29 24.14 -9.62
C ARG A 56 -4.58 25.50 -9.49
N GLU A 57 -4.28 25.95 -8.26
CA GLU A 57 -3.52 27.19 -8.04
C GLU A 57 -2.12 27.17 -8.67
N LYS A 58 -1.48 25.99 -8.73
CA LYS A 58 -0.09 25.84 -9.22
C LYS A 58 -0.01 25.20 -10.61
N ASN A 59 -0.86 24.21 -10.84
CA ASN A 59 -0.87 23.34 -12.02
C ASN A 59 -2.32 23.26 -12.57
N PRO A 60 -2.90 24.36 -13.08
CA PRO A 60 -4.29 24.37 -13.54
C PRO A 60 -4.54 23.43 -14.72
N VAL A 61 -3.57 23.30 -15.62
CA VAL A 61 -3.69 22.54 -16.88
C VAL A 61 -4.08 21.07 -16.64
N VAL A 62 -3.43 20.39 -15.70
CA VAL A 62 -3.74 18.97 -15.41
C VAL A 62 -5.15 18.80 -14.86
N ILE A 63 -5.66 19.78 -14.11
CA ILE A 63 -7.03 19.72 -13.57
C ILE A 63 -8.04 19.96 -14.68
N ASP A 64 -7.81 20.97 -15.53
CA ASP A 64 -8.72 21.35 -16.61
C ASP A 64 -8.85 20.26 -17.67
N GLU A 65 -7.77 19.54 -17.96
CA GLU A 65 -7.82 18.40 -18.88
C GLU A 65 -8.49 17.17 -18.25
N LEU A 66 -8.38 16.99 -16.93
CA LEU A 66 -8.86 15.78 -16.26
C LEU A 66 -10.32 15.88 -15.82
N VAL A 67 -10.70 16.94 -15.10
CA VAL A 67 -11.99 17.05 -14.42
C VAL A 67 -12.78 18.26 -14.94
N PRO A 68 -14.03 18.09 -15.40
CA PRO A 68 -14.84 16.86 -15.38
C PRO A 68 -14.73 15.98 -16.65
N ASP A 69 -13.92 16.38 -17.63
CA ASP A 69 -14.03 15.88 -19.00
C ASP A 69 -13.55 14.42 -19.17
N LEU A 70 -12.35 14.10 -18.69
CA LEU A 70 -11.84 12.73 -18.72
C LEU A 70 -12.42 11.89 -17.58
N LEU A 71 -12.42 12.43 -16.36
CA LEU A 71 -12.93 11.78 -15.15
C LEU A 71 -13.79 12.75 -14.34
N SER A 72 -14.83 12.20 -13.71
CA SER A 72 -15.55 12.87 -12.65
C SER A 72 -14.70 12.97 -11.38
N MET A 73 -14.98 13.97 -10.55
CA MET A 73 -14.38 14.10 -9.21
C MET A 73 -14.61 12.83 -8.35
N GLY A 74 -15.73 12.12 -8.57
CA GLY A 74 -16.02 10.87 -7.88
C GLY A 74 -15.09 9.71 -8.28
N GLU A 75 -14.70 9.63 -9.54
CA GLU A 75 -13.73 8.65 -10.03
C GLU A 75 -12.33 8.96 -9.48
N VAL A 76 -11.92 10.22 -9.52
CA VAL A 76 -10.66 10.68 -8.90
C VAL A 76 -10.65 10.35 -7.40
N GLN A 77 -11.73 10.66 -6.68
CA GLN A 77 -11.88 10.31 -5.27
C GLN A 77 -11.68 8.80 -5.04
N LYS A 78 -12.27 7.95 -5.87
CA LYS A 78 -12.17 6.50 -5.70
C LYS A 78 -10.74 5.99 -5.87
N VAL A 79 -9.99 6.51 -6.85
CA VAL A 79 -8.59 6.13 -7.01
C VAL A 79 -7.74 6.61 -5.83
N LEU A 80 -7.92 7.87 -5.38
CA LEU A 80 -7.21 8.39 -4.19
C LEU A 80 -7.52 7.57 -2.93
N GLN A 81 -8.79 7.17 -2.74
CA GLN A 81 -9.19 6.29 -1.65
C GLN A 81 -8.50 4.92 -1.73
N ASN A 82 -8.39 4.32 -2.93
CA ASN A 82 -7.69 3.06 -3.11
C ASN A 82 -6.20 3.17 -2.77
N LEU A 83 -5.52 4.23 -3.23
CA LEU A 83 -4.13 4.50 -2.89
C LEU A 83 -3.94 4.61 -1.36
N LEU A 84 -4.77 5.41 -0.69
CA LEU A 84 -4.73 5.57 0.77
C LEU A 84 -5.03 4.28 1.53
N ARG A 85 -5.97 3.44 1.04
CA ARG A 85 -6.29 2.14 1.63
C ARG A 85 -5.09 1.19 1.59
N GLU A 86 -4.23 1.35 0.60
CA GLU A 86 -2.96 0.63 0.47
C GLU A 86 -1.77 1.37 1.10
N ARG A 87 -2.04 2.41 1.91
CA ARG A 87 -1.03 3.25 2.57
C ARG A 87 -0.07 3.93 1.60
N VAL A 88 -0.50 4.16 0.36
CA VAL A 88 0.25 4.95 -0.62
C VAL A 88 0.00 6.43 -0.38
N SER A 89 1.07 7.21 -0.32
CA SER A 89 0.98 8.65 -0.14
C SER A 89 0.35 9.32 -1.36
N ILE A 90 -0.59 10.23 -1.11
CA ILE A 90 -1.20 11.10 -2.13
C ILE A 90 -0.64 12.53 -2.10
N ARG A 91 0.53 12.73 -1.47
CA ARG A 91 1.15 14.06 -1.33
C ARG A 91 1.62 14.64 -2.66
N ASP A 92 2.11 13.78 -3.55
CA ASP A 92 2.41 14.16 -4.94
C ASP A 92 1.13 14.09 -5.79
N LEU A 93 0.20 14.99 -5.48
CA LEU A 93 -1.10 14.96 -6.12
C LEU A 93 -1.02 15.34 -7.60
N ALA A 94 -0.12 16.25 -7.97
CA ALA A 94 0.09 16.61 -9.38
C ALA A 94 0.51 15.38 -10.22
N GLY A 95 1.52 14.63 -9.77
CA GLY A 95 1.95 13.42 -10.47
C GLY A 95 0.87 12.34 -10.55
N ILE A 96 0.04 12.22 -9.50
CA ILE A 96 -1.11 11.31 -9.50
C ILE A 96 -2.16 11.73 -10.55
N LEU A 97 -2.48 13.02 -10.65
CA LEU A 97 -3.48 13.50 -11.59
C LEU A 97 -2.99 13.42 -13.04
N GLU A 98 -1.70 13.63 -13.29
CA GLU A 98 -1.08 13.37 -14.60
C GLU A 98 -1.21 11.89 -14.99
N ALA A 99 -0.87 10.98 -14.07
CA ALA A 99 -1.02 9.54 -14.29
C ALA A 99 -2.48 9.14 -14.57
N LEU A 100 -3.45 9.76 -13.88
CA LEU A 100 -4.87 9.55 -14.14
C LEU A 100 -5.29 10.06 -15.51
N ALA A 101 -4.81 11.23 -15.94
CA ALA A 101 -5.13 11.79 -17.26
C ALA A 101 -4.64 10.88 -18.40
N ASP A 102 -3.43 10.34 -18.27
CA ASP A 102 -2.88 9.39 -19.26
C ASP A 102 -3.60 8.05 -19.23
N GLY A 103 -3.84 7.49 -18.04
CA GLY A 103 -4.56 6.23 -17.87
C GLY A 103 -6.01 6.29 -18.38
N ALA A 104 -6.72 7.40 -18.12
CA ALA A 104 -8.12 7.58 -18.48
C ALA A 104 -8.36 7.59 -19.99
N ARG A 105 -7.34 7.89 -20.80
CA ARG A 105 -7.40 7.76 -22.27
C ARG A 105 -7.52 6.31 -22.73
N THR A 106 -7.06 5.35 -21.92
CA THR A 106 -7.12 3.92 -22.21
C THR A 106 -8.36 3.28 -21.58
N SER A 107 -8.63 3.56 -20.32
CA SER A 107 -9.80 3.02 -19.60
C SER A 107 -10.19 3.90 -18.42
N LYS A 108 -11.50 4.04 -18.19
CA LYS A 108 -12.05 4.70 -17.00
C LYS A 108 -12.33 3.74 -15.84
N ASP A 109 -12.01 2.46 -16.00
CA ASP A 109 -12.14 1.49 -14.92
C ASP A 109 -11.25 1.86 -13.72
N ILE A 110 -11.84 1.90 -12.53
CA ILE A 110 -11.17 2.38 -11.31
C ILE A 110 -10.02 1.46 -10.89
N ASP A 111 -10.18 0.14 -11.06
CA ASP A 111 -9.13 -0.82 -10.71
C ASP A 111 -7.93 -0.63 -11.64
N TYR A 112 -8.19 -0.52 -12.95
CA TYR A 112 -7.15 -0.19 -13.93
C TYR A 112 -6.46 1.14 -13.61
N LEU A 113 -7.21 2.22 -13.38
CA LEU A 113 -6.64 3.54 -13.08
C LEU A 113 -5.80 3.53 -11.80
N THR A 114 -6.23 2.75 -10.79
CA THR A 114 -5.47 2.56 -9.55
C THR A 114 -4.13 1.89 -9.84
N GLU A 115 -4.12 0.76 -10.55
CA GLU A 115 -2.89 0.03 -10.90
C GLU A 115 -1.96 0.86 -11.79
N TYR A 116 -2.52 1.54 -12.80
CA TYR A 116 -1.76 2.41 -13.69
C TYR A 116 -1.10 3.54 -12.92
N THR A 117 -1.87 4.22 -12.05
CA THR A 117 -1.35 5.30 -11.20
C THR A 117 -0.22 4.80 -10.31
N ARG A 118 -0.43 3.65 -9.64
CA ARG A 118 0.60 3.03 -8.78
C ARG A 118 1.88 2.71 -9.54
N GLN A 119 1.77 2.16 -10.74
CA GLN A 119 2.92 1.91 -11.61
C GLN A 119 3.68 3.21 -11.92
N THR A 120 2.96 4.27 -12.31
CA THR A 120 3.56 5.57 -12.64
C THR A 120 4.28 6.20 -11.44
N ILE A 121 3.71 6.10 -10.24
CA ILE A 121 4.34 6.59 -8.99
C ILE A 121 5.19 5.52 -8.28
N GLY A 122 5.54 4.43 -8.97
CA GLY A 122 6.19 3.26 -8.39
C GLY A 122 7.47 3.57 -7.62
N ARG A 123 8.24 4.57 -8.07
CA ARG A 123 9.42 5.06 -7.35
C ARG A 123 9.10 5.57 -5.94
N ALA A 124 8.03 6.35 -5.78
CA ALA A 124 7.61 6.87 -4.49
C ALA A 124 7.10 5.74 -3.58
N ILE A 125 6.36 4.78 -4.13
CA ILE A 125 5.89 3.59 -3.41
C ILE A 125 7.08 2.76 -2.94
N CYS A 126 8.06 2.49 -3.81
CA CYS A 126 9.22 1.68 -3.46
C CYS A 126 10.08 2.35 -2.38
N HIS A 127 10.27 3.67 -2.42
CA HIS A 127 10.99 4.39 -1.37
C HIS A 127 10.35 4.26 0.03
N GLN A 128 9.04 3.99 0.12
CA GLN A 128 8.38 3.73 1.40
C GLN A 128 8.82 2.39 2.03
N TYR A 129 9.25 1.44 1.21
CA TYR A 129 9.60 0.08 1.65
C TYR A 129 11.10 -0.23 1.57
N ALA A 130 11.87 0.64 0.90
CA ALA A 130 13.30 0.49 0.78
C ALA A 130 14.00 0.75 2.13
N GLY A 131 14.92 -0.13 2.50
CA GLY A 131 15.85 0.06 3.61
C GLY A 131 16.90 1.13 3.30
N ALA A 132 17.78 1.37 4.28
CA ALA A 132 18.87 2.35 4.15
C ALA A 132 19.86 2.03 3.01
N ASP A 133 19.90 0.78 2.55
CA ASP A 133 20.73 0.28 1.45
C ASP A 133 20.01 0.26 0.10
N ASN A 134 18.84 0.92 -0.01
CA ASN A 134 17.96 0.90 -1.19
C ASN A 134 17.49 -0.51 -1.60
N LYS A 135 17.42 -1.45 -0.64
CA LYS A 135 16.84 -2.77 -0.88
C LYS A 135 15.44 -2.89 -0.30
N ILE A 136 14.57 -3.59 -1.01
CA ILE A 136 13.25 -3.97 -0.51
C ILE A 136 13.28 -5.46 -0.17
N PRO A 137 13.10 -5.85 1.10
CA PRO A 137 12.91 -7.24 1.46
C PRO A 137 11.52 -7.70 1.01
N VAL A 138 11.47 -8.69 0.13
CA VAL A 138 10.22 -9.20 -0.45
C VAL A 138 9.94 -10.66 -0.10
N ILE A 139 8.66 -10.94 0.09
CA ILE A 139 8.09 -12.28 0.05
C ILE A 139 7.52 -12.48 -1.36
N THR A 140 7.97 -13.51 -2.05
CA THR A 140 7.45 -13.86 -3.38
C THR A 140 6.34 -14.90 -3.29
N LEU A 141 5.47 -14.94 -4.31
CA LEU A 141 4.50 -16.01 -4.46
C LEU A 141 5.12 -17.14 -5.29
N HIS A 142 4.98 -18.38 -4.86
CA HIS A 142 5.43 -19.53 -5.64
C HIS A 142 4.64 -19.58 -6.98
N PRO A 143 5.28 -19.89 -8.13
CA PRO A 143 4.61 -19.82 -9.44
C PRO A 143 3.30 -20.60 -9.54
N LYS A 144 3.20 -21.76 -8.88
CA LYS A 144 1.94 -22.54 -8.80
C LYS A 144 0.81 -21.80 -8.08
N LEU A 145 1.14 -21.10 -6.99
CA LEU A 145 0.17 -20.28 -6.26
C LEU A 145 -0.22 -19.06 -7.10
N GLU A 146 0.75 -18.45 -7.78
CA GLU A 146 0.50 -17.31 -8.65
C GLU A 146 -0.44 -17.66 -9.82
N LEU A 147 -0.22 -18.80 -10.47
CA LEU A 147 -1.11 -19.31 -11.51
C LEU A 147 -2.51 -19.60 -10.95
N LEU A 148 -2.61 -20.28 -9.81
CA LEU A 148 -3.89 -20.56 -9.16
C LEU A 148 -4.66 -19.27 -8.81
N LEU A 149 -3.96 -18.25 -8.30
CA LEU A 149 -4.54 -16.94 -8.04
C LEU A 149 -5.04 -16.31 -9.34
N ALA A 150 -4.23 -16.31 -10.40
CA ALA A 150 -4.59 -15.74 -11.69
C ALA A 150 -5.83 -16.40 -12.30
N GLU A 151 -5.92 -17.73 -12.26
CA GLU A 151 -7.05 -18.51 -12.80
C GLU A 151 -8.33 -18.38 -11.96
N SER A 152 -8.19 -18.08 -10.67
CA SER A 152 -9.33 -17.92 -9.75
C SER A 152 -9.88 -16.51 -9.67
N ILE A 153 -9.27 -15.54 -10.38
CA ILE A 153 -9.77 -14.17 -10.42
C ILE A 153 -11.17 -14.14 -11.06
N GLN A 154 -12.14 -13.62 -10.33
CA GLN A 154 -13.48 -13.34 -10.83
C GLN A 154 -13.80 -11.87 -10.63
N GLN A 155 -14.53 -11.30 -11.60
CA GLN A 155 -15.09 -9.97 -11.46
C GLN A 155 -16.35 -10.05 -10.59
N THR A 156 -16.32 -9.35 -9.47
CA THR A 156 -17.46 -9.26 -8.55
C THR A 156 -17.99 -7.83 -8.51
N GLN A 157 -19.14 -7.61 -7.87
CA GLN A 157 -19.64 -6.25 -7.63
C GLN A 157 -18.70 -5.39 -6.77
N LEU A 158 -17.77 -6.02 -6.03
CA LEU A 158 -16.76 -5.36 -5.20
C LEU A 158 -15.41 -5.19 -5.93
N GLY A 159 -15.38 -5.48 -7.23
CA GLY A 159 -14.18 -5.50 -8.07
C GLY A 159 -13.59 -6.90 -8.26
N SER A 160 -12.41 -6.94 -8.87
CA SER A 160 -11.65 -8.17 -9.11
C SER A 160 -11.15 -8.80 -7.81
N PHE A 161 -11.43 -10.10 -7.59
CA PHE A 161 -11.06 -10.84 -6.39
C PHE A 161 -10.79 -12.32 -6.71
N PRO A 162 -9.80 -12.99 -6.05
CA PRO A 162 -9.56 -14.41 -6.25
C PRO A 162 -10.57 -15.27 -5.48
N VAL A 163 -11.32 -16.10 -6.18
CA VAL A 163 -12.30 -17.03 -5.61
C VAL A 163 -11.66 -18.40 -5.44
N LEU A 164 -11.01 -18.58 -4.29
CA LEU A 164 -10.33 -19.82 -3.92
C LEU A 164 -11.22 -20.74 -3.08
N GLU A 165 -10.93 -22.05 -3.12
CA GLU A 165 -11.51 -22.98 -2.16
C GLU A 165 -11.14 -22.59 -0.72
N PRO A 166 -12.07 -22.68 0.25
CA PRO A 166 -11.84 -22.22 1.63
C PRO A 166 -10.64 -22.87 2.33
N GLN A 167 -10.25 -24.09 1.95
CA GLN A 167 -9.08 -24.76 2.52
C GLN A 167 -7.78 -24.15 2.00
N VAL A 168 -7.68 -23.96 0.68
CA VAL A 168 -6.52 -23.32 0.02
C VAL A 168 -6.36 -21.88 0.53
N ALA A 169 -7.46 -21.11 0.58
CA ALA A 169 -7.42 -19.74 1.09
C ALA A 169 -6.83 -19.66 2.51
N ARG A 170 -7.27 -20.55 3.40
CA ARG A 170 -6.76 -20.61 4.78
C ARG A 170 -5.28 -20.99 4.85
N GLN A 171 -4.84 -21.95 4.04
CA GLN A 171 -3.44 -22.36 3.98
C GLN A 171 -2.52 -21.22 3.51
N VAL A 172 -2.91 -20.53 2.44
CA VAL A 172 -2.15 -19.38 1.92
C VAL A 172 -2.06 -18.27 2.97
N LEU A 173 -3.18 -17.91 3.61
CA LEU A 173 -3.20 -16.88 4.65
C LEU A 173 -2.37 -17.27 5.89
N SER A 174 -2.42 -18.53 6.33
CA SER A 174 -1.64 -18.96 7.49
C SER A 174 -0.15 -18.95 7.20
N LYS A 175 0.27 -19.49 6.05
CA LYS A 175 1.68 -19.51 5.63
C LYS A 175 2.24 -18.11 5.42
N LEU A 176 1.46 -17.23 4.80
CA LEU A 176 1.84 -15.83 4.63
C LEU A 176 2.02 -15.14 5.99
N LYS A 177 1.05 -15.32 6.90
CA LYS A 177 1.12 -14.74 8.25
C LYS A 177 2.33 -15.24 9.02
N GLU A 178 2.56 -16.55 9.05
CA GLU A 178 3.72 -17.15 9.71
C GLU A 178 5.04 -16.63 9.14
N THR A 179 5.15 -16.52 7.81
CA THR A 179 6.34 -15.98 7.13
C THR A 179 6.61 -14.53 7.54
N VAL A 180 5.56 -13.70 7.56
CA VAL A 180 5.64 -12.28 7.95
C VAL A 180 6.04 -12.14 9.42
N GLU A 181 5.43 -12.93 10.32
CA GLU A 181 5.74 -12.90 11.76
C GLU A 181 7.19 -13.33 12.02
N ASN A 182 7.66 -14.39 11.37
CA ASN A 182 9.03 -14.88 11.48
C ASN A 182 10.07 -13.85 11.01
N LEU A 183 9.78 -13.13 9.92
CA LEU A 183 10.65 -12.04 9.43
C LEU A 183 10.61 -10.82 10.35
N THR A 184 9.42 -10.45 10.83
CA THR A 184 9.25 -9.32 11.76
C THR A 184 10.01 -9.55 13.07
N MET A 185 10.02 -10.79 13.59
CA MET A 185 10.82 -11.14 14.78
C MET A 185 12.33 -10.98 14.57
N LYS A 186 12.80 -11.05 13.32
CA LYS A 186 14.20 -10.80 12.93
C LYS A 186 14.47 -9.31 12.63
N GLY A 187 13.49 -8.43 12.83
CA GLY A 187 13.59 -7.01 12.52
C GLY A 187 13.44 -6.68 11.03
N ILE A 188 13.03 -7.64 10.20
CA ILE A 188 12.81 -7.45 8.77
C ILE A 188 11.34 -7.14 8.55
N SER A 189 11.04 -6.03 7.86
CA SER A 189 9.66 -5.64 7.51
C SER A 189 9.40 -5.90 6.02
N PRO A 190 8.91 -7.10 5.66
CA PRO A 190 8.77 -7.47 4.25
C PRO A 190 7.52 -6.87 3.59
N VAL A 191 7.55 -6.81 2.26
CA VAL A 191 6.36 -6.65 1.40
C VAL A 191 6.17 -7.88 0.52
N VAL A 192 4.96 -8.12 0.03
CA VAL A 192 4.75 -9.15 -1.00
C VAL A 192 5.11 -8.57 -2.36
N LEU A 193 5.82 -9.34 -3.18
CA LEU A 193 6.09 -9.04 -4.58
C LEU A 193 5.44 -10.09 -5.48
N CYS A 194 4.68 -9.64 -6.48
CA CYS A 194 3.95 -10.52 -7.39
C CYS A 194 3.78 -9.89 -8.78
N SER A 195 3.26 -10.67 -9.73
CA SER A 195 2.94 -10.23 -11.08
C SER A 195 1.82 -9.19 -11.10
N PRO A 196 1.81 -8.27 -12.10
CA PRO A 196 0.81 -7.20 -12.19
C PRO A 196 -0.63 -7.70 -12.19
N GLN A 197 -0.89 -8.83 -12.86
CA GLN A 197 -2.23 -9.40 -12.98
C GLN A 197 -2.84 -9.82 -11.64
N VAL A 198 -2.03 -10.28 -10.69
CA VAL A 198 -2.52 -10.81 -9.41
C VAL A 198 -2.44 -9.80 -8.27
N ARG A 199 -1.73 -8.69 -8.44
CA ARG A 199 -1.40 -7.75 -7.35
C ARG A 199 -2.62 -7.21 -6.62
N LEU A 200 -3.53 -6.52 -7.33
CA LEU A 200 -4.75 -5.96 -6.72
C LEU A 200 -5.70 -7.04 -6.16
N PRO A 201 -6.03 -8.11 -6.90
CA PRO A 201 -6.84 -9.21 -6.37
C PRO A 201 -6.23 -9.82 -5.11
N PHE A 202 -4.91 -10.04 -5.08
CA PHE A 202 -4.21 -10.59 -3.93
C PHE A 202 -4.18 -9.62 -2.75
N ARG A 203 -3.96 -8.32 -2.99
CA ARG A 203 -4.04 -7.28 -1.95
C ARG A 203 -5.41 -7.26 -1.29
N ARG A 204 -6.50 -7.38 -2.06
CA ARG A 204 -7.86 -7.48 -1.53
C ARG A 204 -8.08 -8.76 -0.73
N PHE A 205 -7.55 -9.89 -1.22
CA PHE A 205 -7.64 -11.18 -0.55
C PHE A 205 -7.02 -11.16 0.85
N ILE A 206 -5.86 -10.54 1.01
CA ILE A 206 -5.15 -10.51 2.30
C ILE A 206 -5.58 -9.37 3.23
N GLU A 207 -6.26 -8.33 2.71
CA GLU A 207 -6.53 -7.07 3.42
C GLU A 207 -7.11 -7.24 4.82
N LYS A 208 -8.10 -8.11 4.96
CA LYS A 208 -8.82 -8.32 6.22
C LYS A 208 -7.95 -8.98 7.29
N TYR A 209 -6.93 -9.73 6.88
CA TYR A 209 -6.07 -10.53 7.76
C TYR A 209 -4.73 -9.86 8.02
N LEU A 210 -4.18 -9.17 7.02
CA LEU A 210 -2.87 -8.52 7.05
C LEU A 210 -2.98 -7.09 6.48
N PRO A 211 -3.73 -6.18 7.13
CA PRO A 211 -4.04 -4.84 6.61
C PRO A 211 -2.81 -3.91 6.45
N ASN A 212 -1.69 -4.28 7.08
CA ASN A 212 -0.46 -3.48 7.07
C ASN A 212 0.58 -4.04 6.10
N LEU A 213 0.33 -5.20 5.50
CA LEU A 213 1.26 -5.84 4.58
C LEU A 213 1.13 -5.19 3.20
N GLY A 214 2.21 -4.55 2.74
CA GLY A 214 2.30 -4.02 1.39
C GLY A 214 2.34 -5.13 0.35
N VAL A 215 1.69 -4.91 -0.80
CA VAL A 215 1.74 -5.80 -1.96
C VAL A 215 2.16 -4.97 -3.16
N LEU A 216 3.34 -5.26 -3.68
CA LEU A 216 3.93 -4.60 -4.84
C LEU A 216 3.82 -5.47 -6.09
N SER A 217 3.65 -4.80 -7.22
CA SER A 217 3.77 -5.39 -8.54
C SER A 217 5.21 -5.30 -9.01
N LEU A 218 5.67 -6.28 -9.79
CA LEU A 218 6.96 -6.20 -10.49
C LEU A 218 7.10 -4.92 -11.34
N ASN A 219 5.99 -4.39 -11.87
CA ASN A 219 6.00 -3.15 -12.66
C ASN A 219 6.19 -1.88 -11.82
N GLU A 220 6.05 -1.96 -10.49
CA GLU A 220 6.21 -0.81 -9.59
C GLU A 220 7.67 -0.64 -9.14
N ILE A 221 8.51 -1.67 -9.29
CA ILE A 221 9.90 -1.67 -8.87
C ILE A 221 10.72 -0.71 -9.73
N ALA A 222 11.21 0.36 -9.12
CA ALA A 222 12.07 1.33 -9.81
C ALA A 222 13.43 0.70 -10.15
N GLN A 223 14.01 1.09 -11.29
CA GLN A 223 15.26 0.52 -11.82
C GLN A 223 16.46 0.63 -10.87
N ASN A 224 16.45 1.60 -9.94
CA ASN A 224 17.52 1.87 -9.01
C ASN A 224 17.30 1.25 -7.61
N ILE A 225 16.31 0.36 -7.47
CA ILE A 225 15.96 -0.30 -6.22
C ILE A 225 16.14 -1.79 -6.38
N ASP A 226 16.96 -2.36 -5.50
CA ASP A 226 17.25 -3.77 -5.48
C ASP A 226 16.19 -4.52 -4.68
N VAL A 227 15.86 -5.72 -5.13
CA VAL A 227 14.88 -6.60 -4.46
C VAL A 227 15.64 -7.74 -3.78
N GLU A 228 15.41 -7.90 -2.48
CA GLU A 228 15.98 -9.00 -1.71
C GLU A 228 14.89 -10.00 -1.34
N VAL A 229 14.94 -11.20 -1.91
CA VAL A 229 13.95 -12.25 -1.59
C VAL A 229 14.27 -12.84 -0.23
N VAL A 230 13.41 -12.55 0.75
CA VAL A 230 13.55 -13.03 2.15
C VAL A 230 12.58 -14.17 2.49
N GLY A 231 11.66 -14.50 1.57
CA GLY A 231 10.76 -15.63 1.71
C GLY A 231 9.96 -15.93 0.44
N THR A 232 9.33 -17.10 0.42
CA THR A 232 8.39 -17.51 -0.63
C THR A 232 7.19 -18.19 0.02
N VAL A 233 5.98 -17.83 -0.43
CA VAL A 233 4.74 -18.46 0.02
C VAL A 233 4.25 -19.43 -1.05
N SER A 234 3.97 -20.67 -0.66
CA SER A 234 3.34 -21.69 -1.49
C SER A 234 1.94 -22.00 -0.99
N ASN A 235 1.12 -22.66 -1.84
CA ASN A 235 -0.03 -23.43 -1.37
C ASN A 235 0.42 -24.63 -0.55
#